data_AF-A0A0M9ECS3-F1
#
_entry.id   AF-A0A0M9ECS3-F1
#
_cell.length_a   1.000
_cell.length_b   1.000
_cell.length_c   1.000
_cell.angle_alpha   90.00
_cell.angle_beta   90.00
_cell.angle_gamma   90.00
#
_symmetry.space_group_name_H-M   'P 1'
#
loop_
_entity.id
_entity.type
_entity.pdbx_description
1 polymer ?
#
loop_
_entity_poly.entity_id
_entity_poly.type
_entity_poly.pdbx_seq_one_letter_code
_entity_poly.pdbx_strand_id
1 'polypeptide(L)'
;MKCYCLKFKSPFHVDTRGTGFYEQSDHYIQSSTLSAAIVSTWAMLEPDDAKSWATRPDFRLSSAFPYYQKKNEDTCFFLPRPVNSMANVLEEEDIKENFKHIKAINKIKWLESSLWTEVVENSKIEYENIHIISHIFACHKSKSNQMPLRFWAEEEKPRLYTDRFTNQAIEGKIFRFGRIYFENNCGLYFLARFDNNDAQLKFESALTLLGDSGIGSDRSTGNGLFTWEKNNQFDPALIAPKQDSSHICLSLLNPCIKENCEKNCDVKDCKMDWIKQSNYQFLTNAGWIGTSGKQRKSVRMFVEGSSFPVKLNGNIVEVGKSHQGYKVYRDGRGFFL
;
A
#
# COMPACT_ATOMS: atom_id res chain seq x y z
N MET A 1 -0.21 3.65 -17.96
CA MET A 1 -0.46 3.03 -16.63
C MET A 1 -0.79 1.57 -16.85
N LYS A 2 -0.28 0.67 -16.02
CA LYS A 2 -0.52 -0.78 -16.07
C LYS A 2 -1.07 -1.25 -14.72
N CYS A 3 -1.90 -2.29 -14.72
CA CYS A 3 -2.48 -2.90 -13.52
C CYS A 3 -1.98 -4.33 -13.38
N TYR A 4 -1.46 -4.67 -12.20
CA TYR A 4 -0.95 -6.01 -11.87
C TYR A 4 -1.73 -6.55 -10.67
N CYS A 5 -2.27 -7.74 -10.80
CA CYS A 5 -3.00 -8.46 -9.74
C CYS A 5 -2.10 -9.55 -9.14
N LEU A 6 -2.01 -9.58 -7.81
CA LEU A 6 -1.24 -10.53 -7.02
C LEU A 6 -2.19 -11.51 -6.31
N LYS A 7 -2.05 -12.79 -6.64
CA LYS A 7 -2.78 -13.89 -6.03
C LYS A 7 -1.83 -14.66 -5.10
N PHE A 8 -2.03 -14.51 -3.79
CA PHE A 8 -1.21 -15.16 -2.78
C PHE A 8 -1.51 -16.66 -2.70
N LYS A 9 -0.45 -17.46 -2.68
CA LYS A 9 -0.49 -18.94 -2.54
C LYS A 9 -0.19 -19.41 -1.12
N SER A 10 0.21 -18.49 -0.26
CA SER A 10 0.72 -18.76 1.09
C SER A 10 0.33 -17.60 2.02
N PRO A 11 0.38 -17.79 3.35
CA PRO A 11 0.10 -16.71 4.28
C PRO A 11 1.05 -15.54 4.09
N PHE A 12 0.51 -14.35 4.28
CA PHE A 12 1.18 -13.08 4.15
C PHE A 12 1.39 -12.45 5.53
N HIS A 13 2.59 -11.92 5.79
CA HIS A 13 2.86 -11.08 6.96
C HIS A 13 3.68 -9.87 6.54
N VAL A 14 3.13 -8.68 6.75
CA VAL A 14 3.84 -7.42 6.55
C VAL A 14 3.59 -6.49 7.75
N ASP A 15 4.68 -6.00 8.33
CA ASP A 15 4.68 -4.90 9.30
C ASP A 15 5.21 -3.64 8.58
N THR A 16 4.31 -2.88 7.97
CA THR A 16 4.70 -1.69 7.19
C THR A 16 5.19 -0.54 8.07
N ARG A 17 4.74 -0.49 9.33
CA ARG A 17 5.13 0.55 10.29
C ARG A 17 6.47 0.24 10.97
N GLY A 18 6.97 -0.99 10.82
CA GLY A 18 8.20 -1.46 11.45
C GLY A 18 8.16 -1.33 12.97
N THR A 19 6.97 -1.54 13.51
CA THR A 19 6.69 -1.46 14.94
C THR A 19 7.36 -2.59 15.70
N GLY A 20 7.72 -3.67 15.02
CA GLY A 20 8.21 -4.89 15.66
C GLY A 20 7.11 -5.68 16.37
N PHE A 21 5.84 -5.29 16.18
CA PHE A 21 4.69 -6.07 16.64
C PHE A 21 4.41 -7.19 15.64
N TYR A 22 5.07 -8.33 15.84
CA TYR A 22 4.87 -9.52 15.00
C TYR A 22 3.45 -10.10 15.08
N GLU A 23 2.68 -9.69 16.09
CA GLU A 23 1.34 -10.20 16.39
C GLU A 23 0.30 -9.76 15.35
N GLN A 24 0.55 -8.63 14.67
CA GLN A 24 -0.36 -8.07 13.68
C GLN A 24 0.33 -7.96 12.33
N SER A 25 -0.40 -8.29 11.27
CA SER A 25 0.01 -8.01 9.89
C SER A 25 -0.91 -6.96 9.30
N ASP A 26 -0.34 -6.04 8.52
CA ASP A 26 -1.11 -5.19 7.63
C ASP A 26 -1.76 -6.01 6.53
N HIS A 27 -2.94 -5.59 6.05
CA HIS A 27 -3.72 -6.30 5.02
C HIS A 27 -3.45 -5.85 3.59
N TYR A 28 -2.43 -5.01 3.40
CA TYR A 28 -2.07 -4.43 2.10
C TYR A 28 -0.57 -4.10 2.11
N ILE A 29 0.01 -3.84 0.94
CA ILE A 29 1.44 -3.54 0.81
C ILE A 29 1.61 -2.07 0.41
N GLN A 30 2.26 -1.29 1.26
CA GLN A 30 2.62 0.09 0.92
C GLN A 30 3.63 0.15 -0.24
N SER A 31 3.53 1.18 -1.07
CA SER A 31 4.38 1.42 -2.23
C SER A 31 5.88 1.39 -1.89
N SER A 32 6.26 1.93 -0.73
CA SER A 32 7.66 1.97 -0.29
C SER A 32 8.23 0.59 0.08
N THR A 33 7.37 -0.36 0.47
CA THR A 33 7.75 -1.76 0.73
C THR A 33 7.75 -2.56 -0.55
N LEU A 34 6.74 -2.36 -1.42
CA LEU A 34 6.67 -3.01 -2.72
C LEU A 34 7.86 -2.62 -3.61
N SER A 35 8.13 -1.32 -3.74
CA SER A 35 9.27 -0.77 -4.50
C SER A 35 10.60 -1.31 -3.98
N ALA A 36 10.81 -1.31 -2.65
CA ALA A 36 12.03 -1.86 -2.05
C ALA A 36 12.20 -3.36 -2.30
N ALA A 37 11.12 -4.15 -2.23
CA ALA A 37 11.17 -5.59 -2.49
C ALA A 37 11.52 -5.88 -3.96
N ILE A 38 10.92 -5.13 -4.89
CA ILE A 38 11.17 -5.28 -6.33
C ILE A 38 12.60 -4.86 -6.67
N VAL A 39 13.06 -3.68 -6.24
CA VAL A 39 14.44 -3.24 -6.49
C VAL A 39 15.46 -4.22 -5.90
N SER A 40 15.20 -4.74 -4.69
CA SER A 40 16.10 -5.72 -4.07
C SER A 40 16.14 -7.04 -4.84
N THR A 41 15.00 -7.47 -5.39
CA THR A 41 14.92 -8.69 -6.21
C THR A 41 15.58 -8.48 -7.58
N TRP A 42 15.38 -7.31 -8.17
CA TRP A 42 16.00 -6.93 -9.43
C TRP A 42 17.52 -6.85 -9.32
N ALA A 43 18.04 -6.32 -8.22
CA ALA A 43 19.47 -6.32 -7.91
C ALA A 43 20.09 -7.73 -7.80
N MET A 44 19.28 -8.78 -7.57
CA MET A 44 19.76 -10.17 -7.62
C MET A 44 19.89 -10.69 -9.06
N LEU A 45 19.05 -10.20 -9.98
CA LEU A 45 19.06 -10.56 -11.40
C LEU A 45 20.15 -9.80 -12.16
N GLU A 46 20.29 -8.50 -11.89
CA GLU A 46 21.21 -7.59 -12.59
C GLU A 46 21.96 -6.71 -11.55
N PRO A 47 23.02 -7.23 -10.90
CA PRO A 47 23.69 -6.53 -9.80
C PRO A 47 24.36 -5.20 -10.18
N ASP A 48 24.83 -5.07 -11.42
CA ASP A 48 25.60 -3.90 -11.89
C ASP A 48 24.76 -2.61 -11.92
N ASP A 49 23.46 -2.74 -12.18
CA ASP A 49 22.52 -1.62 -12.29
C ASP A 49 21.76 -1.33 -10.98
N ALA A 50 21.97 -2.15 -9.95
CA ALA A 50 21.24 -2.07 -8.68
C ALA A 50 21.26 -0.68 -8.03
N LYS A 51 22.40 0.02 -8.10
CA LYS A 51 22.55 1.38 -7.55
C LYS A 51 21.70 2.40 -8.32
N SER A 52 21.64 2.26 -9.64
CA SER A 52 20.82 3.13 -10.49
C SER A 52 19.35 2.98 -10.09
N TRP A 53 18.83 1.75 -10.05
CA TRP A 53 17.43 1.50 -9.68
C TRP A 53 17.09 1.86 -8.25
N ALA A 54 18.02 1.71 -7.30
CA ALA A 54 17.78 2.11 -5.91
C ALA A 54 17.62 3.63 -5.74
N THR A 55 18.25 4.42 -6.60
CA THR A 55 18.24 5.90 -6.53
C THR A 55 17.29 6.56 -7.52
N ARG A 56 17.03 5.90 -8.65
CA ARG A 56 16.16 6.37 -9.71
C ARG A 56 15.56 5.15 -10.45
N PRO A 57 14.54 4.49 -9.88
CA PRO A 57 13.83 3.43 -10.57
C PRO A 57 13.04 4.00 -11.75
N ASP A 58 13.12 3.34 -12.90
CA ASP A 58 12.41 3.68 -14.16
C ASP A 58 10.92 3.27 -14.13
N PHE A 59 10.36 3.20 -12.92
CA PHE A 59 8.97 2.91 -12.66
C PHE A 59 8.44 3.77 -11.52
N ARG A 60 7.12 3.91 -11.43
CA ARG A 60 6.39 4.42 -10.25
C ARG A 60 5.25 3.48 -9.90
N LEU A 61 5.07 3.22 -8.62
CA LEU A 61 4.06 2.28 -8.11
C LEU A 61 3.06 3.00 -7.20
N SER A 62 1.79 2.62 -7.32
CA SER A 62 0.86 2.77 -6.20
C SER A 62 1.21 1.75 -5.11
N SER A 63 0.57 1.88 -3.95
CA SER A 63 0.46 0.78 -3.01
C SER A 63 -0.40 -0.33 -3.59
N ALA A 64 -0.26 -1.55 -3.06
CA ALA A 64 -1.05 -2.69 -3.46
C ALA A 64 -2.32 -2.77 -2.62
N PHE A 65 -3.47 -2.63 -3.26
CA PHE A 65 -4.79 -2.54 -2.64
C PHE A 65 -5.60 -3.82 -2.87
N PRO A 66 -6.63 -4.10 -2.06
CA PRO A 66 -7.44 -5.30 -2.25
C PRO A 66 -8.20 -5.30 -3.60
N TYR A 67 -8.33 -6.48 -4.19
CA TYR A 67 -9.29 -6.75 -5.27
C TYR A 67 -10.07 -8.04 -5.00
N TYR A 68 -11.21 -8.18 -5.67
CA TYR A 68 -11.99 -9.41 -5.73
C TYR A 68 -12.33 -9.75 -7.18
N GLN A 69 -11.99 -10.95 -7.62
CA GLN A 69 -12.38 -11.48 -8.92
C GLN A 69 -13.70 -12.24 -8.80
N LYS A 70 -14.72 -11.76 -9.51
CA LYS A 70 -16.05 -12.36 -9.53
C LYS A 70 -16.04 -13.66 -10.33
N LYS A 71 -17.10 -14.46 -10.15
CA LYS A 71 -17.29 -15.72 -10.88
C LYS A 71 -17.40 -15.56 -12.40
N ASN A 72 -17.81 -14.39 -12.89
CA ASN A 72 -17.90 -14.04 -14.30
C ASN A 72 -16.60 -13.38 -14.83
N GLU A 73 -15.47 -13.56 -14.14
CA GLU A 73 -14.14 -13.01 -14.46
C GLU A 73 -13.97 -11.49 -14.32
N ASP A 74 -15.06 -10.74 -14.11
CA ASP A 74 -14.97 -9.31 -13.78
C ASP A 74 -14.22 -9.08 -12.47
N THR A 75 -13.28 -8.13 -12.49
CA THR A 75 -12.50 -7.77 -11.30
C THR A 75 -13.07 -6.51 -10.63
N CYS A 76 -13.41 -6.61 -9.36
CA CYS A 76 -13.73 -5.47 -8.51
C CYS A 76 -12.46 -4.96 -7.81
N PHE A 77 -12.09 -3.73 -8.14
CA PHE A 77 -10.97 -3.04 -7.55
C PHE A 77 -11.43 -2.18 -6.36
N PHE A 78 -10.67 -2.23 -5.27
CA PHE A 78 -10.87 -1.35 -4.13
C PHE A 78 -9.75 -0.32 -4.05
N LEU A 79 -10.09 0.90 -3.65
CA LEU A 79 -9.18 2.02 -3.49
C LEU A 79 -9.23 2.54 -2.05
N PRO A 80 -8.14 3.17 -1.57
CA PRO A 80 -8.12 3.78 -0.24
C PRO A 80 -9.19 4.88 -0.15
N ARG A 81 -9.91 4.88 0.96
CA ARG A 81 -10.90 5.92 1.27
C ARG A 81 -10.21 7.30 1.25
N PRO A 82 -10.72 8.28 0.48
CA PRO A 82 -10.19 9.65 0.50
C PRO A 82 -10.25 10.25 1.90
N VAL A 83 -9.17 10.89 2.36
CA VAL A 83 -9.05 11.40 3.74
C VAL A 83 -10.12 12.46 4.07
N ASN A 84 -10.52 13.26 3.09
CA ASN A 84 -11.54 14.30 3.21
C ASN A 84 -12.98 13.78 3.25
N SER A 85 -13.20 12.48 3.02
CA SER A 85 -14.57 11.94 2.96
C SER A 85 -15.22 11.89 4.34
N MET A 86 -16.47 12.35 4.43
CA MET A 86 -17.26 12.37 5.66
C MET A 86 -18.53 11.54 5.53
N ALA A 87 -19.09 11.11 6.67
CA ALA A 87 -20.47 10.64 6.70
C ALA A 87 -21.40 11.83 6.41
N ASN A 88 -22.49 11.62 5.65
CA ASN A 88 -23.40 12.70 5.24
C ASN A 88 -24.22 13.35 6.39
N VAL A 89 -23.89 13.09 7.66
CA VAL A 89 -24.64 13.56 8.83
C VAL A 89 -23.91 14.77 9.41
N LEU A 90 -24.42 15.98 9.15
CA LEU A 90 -23.83 17.24 9.60
C LEU A 90 -24.75 18.07 10.54
N GLU A 91 -25.95 17.60 10.86
CA GLU A 91 -26.84 18.24 11.85
C GLU A 91 -26.66 17.59 13.23
N GLU A 92 -26.55 18.38 14.31
CA GLU A 92 -26.25 17.88 15.67
C GLU A 92 -27.31 16.91 16.21
N GLU A 93 -28.57 17.10 15.82
CA GLU A 93 -29.70 16.27 16.25
C GLU A 93 -29.65 14.87 15.59
N ASP A 94 -29.24 14.79 14.32
CA ASP A 94 -29.11 13.54 13.57
C ASP A 94 -27.91 12.68 13.99
N ILE A 95 -26.86 13.29 14.59
CA ILE A 95 -25.65 12.57 15.04
C ILE A 95 -25.99 11.53 16.12
N LYS A 96 -26.91 11.86 17.04
CA LYS A 96 -27.27 10.93 18.13
C LYS A 96 -28.03 9.71 17.61
N GLU A 97 -28.95 9.91 16.68
CA GLU A 97 -29.73 8.83 16.08
C GLU A 97 -28.87 7.95 15.15
N ASN A 98 -27.95 8.57 14.39
CA ASN A 98 -27.13 7.89 13.39
C ASN A 98 -25.71 7.56 13.84
N PHE A 99 -25.42 7.63 15.15
CA PHE A 99 -24.07 7.40 15.68
C PHE A 99 -23.46 6.05 15.29
N LYS A 100 -24.30 5.00 15.18
CA LYS A 100 -23.87 3.67 14.71
C LYS A 100 -23.42 3.70 13.25
N HIS A 101 -24.15 4.41 12.39
CA HIS A 101 -23.82 4.56 10.97
C HIS A 101 -22.51 5.33 10.79
N ILE A 102 -22.34 6.43 11.52
CA ILE A 102 -21.10 7.24 11.50
C ILE A 102 -19.89 6.39 11.94
N LYS A 103 -20.03 5.62 13.04
CA LYS A 103 -18.97 4.72 13.50
C LYS A 103 -18.64 3.64 12.49
N ALA A 104 -19.63 3.10 11.79
CA ALA A 104 -19.41 2.11 10.74
C ALA A 104 -18.66 2.74 9.55
N ILE A 105 -19.08 3.92 9.10
CA ILE A 105 -18.40 4.66 8.03
C ILE A 105 -16.95 4.97 8.40
N ASN A 106 -16.69 5.46 9.61
CA ASN A 106 -15.33 5.79 10.08
C ASN A 106 -14.36 4.61 10.13
N LYS A 107 -14.86 3.37 10.14
CA LYS A 107 -14.02 2.17 10.06
C LYS A 107 -13.67 1.75 8.62
N ILE A 108 -14.40 2.25 7.62
CA ILE A 108 -14.17 1.95 6.22
C ILE A 108 -12.79 2.47 5.81
N LYS A 109 -11.97 1.58 5.26
CA LYS A 109 -10.65 1.87 4.68
C LYS A 109 -10.66 1.78 3.15
N TRP A 110 -11.52 0.95 2.60
CA TRP A 110 -11.51 0.56 1.19
C TRP A 110 -12.87 0.77 0.54
N LEU A 111 -12.89 1.46 -0.60
CA LEU A 111 -14.09 1.71 -1.40
C LEU A 111 -13.95 1.02 -2.75
N GLU A 112 -15.00 0.34 -3.18
CA GLU A 112 -15.08 -0.22 -4.54
C GLU A 112 -15.04 0.91 -5.58
N SER A 113 -14.41 0.67 -6.74
CA SER A 113 -14.09 1.67 -7.76
C SER A 113 -15.20 2.67 -8.12
N SER A 114 -16.45 2.22 -8.33
CA SER A 114 -17.54 3.15 -8.67
C SER A 114 -17.93 4.03 -7.47
N LEU A 115 -18.05 3.44 -6.28
CA LEU A 115 -18.31 4.18 -5.05
C LEU A 115 -17.16 5.15 -4.73
N TRP A 116 -15.92 4.73 -4.96
CA TRP A 116 -14.75 5.57 -4.75
C TRP A 116 -14.83 6.84 -5.59
N THR A 117 -15.15 6.71 -6.88
CA THR A 117 -15.26 7.86 -7.80
C THR A 117 -16.32 8.86 -7.33
N GLU A 118 -17.49 8.38 -6.88
CA GLU A 118 -18.54 9.24 -6.32
C GLU A 118 -18.12 9.94 -5.03
N VAL A 119 -17.40 9.24 -4.15
CA VAL A 119 -16.92 9.80 -2.87
C VAL A 119 -15.82 10.83 -3.10
N VAL A 120 -14.98 10.65 -4.13
CA VAL A 120 -13.99 11.66 -4.52
C VAL A 120 -14.66 12.94 -5.01
N GLU A 121 -15.74 12.83 -5.77
CA GLU A 121 -16.48 13.98 -6.30
C GLU A 121 -17.27 14.72 -5.21
N ASN A 122 -17.97 13.98 -4.34
CA ASN A 122 -18.91 14.58 -3.39
C ASN A 122 -18.38 14.69 -1.95
N SER A 123 -17.23 14.08 -1.65
CA SER A 123 -16.64 13.98 -0.30
C SER A 123 -17.57 13.40 0.77
N LYS A 124 -18.61 12.66 0.36
CA LYS A 124 -19.69 12.16 1.23
C LYS A 124 -19.95 10.68 1.02
N ILE A 125 -20.23 9.99 2.12
CA ILE A 125 -20.64 8.59 2.14
C ILE A 125 -22.01 8.51 2.81
N GLU A 126 -22.99 7.96 2.08
CA GLU A 126 -24.35 7.74 2.56
C GLU A 126 -24.54 6.29 3.00
N TYR A 127 -24.80 6.09 4.29
CA TYR A 127 -24.89 4.74 4.88
C TYR A 127 -25.99 3.91 4.22
N GLU A 128 -27.09 4.56 3.85
CA GLU A 128 -28.28 3.98 3.25
C GLU A 128 -28.02 3.42 1.84
N ASN A 129 -26.95 3.86 1.17
CA ASN A 129 -26.64 3.47 -0.20
C ASN A 129 -25.48 2.48 -0.32
N ILE A 130 -24.78 2.22 0.78
CA ILE A 130 -23.63 1.32 0.81
C ILE A 130 -23.91 -0.01 1.50
N HIS A 131 -23.13 -1.02 1.12
CA HIS A 131 -23.00 -2.28 1.81
C HIS A 131 -21.57 -2.40 2.37
N ILE A 132 -21.45 -2.58 3.69
CA ILE A 132 -20.17 -2.68 4.39
C ILE A 132 -19.81 -4.16 4.58
N ILE A 133 -18.60 -4.53 4.15
CA ILE A 133 -18.07 -5.91 4.23
C ILE A 133 -16.88 -5.91 5.21
N SER A 134 -16.89 -6.84 6.15
CA SER A 134 -15.84 -6.99 7.17
C SER A 134 -15.46 -5.68 7.89
N HIS A 135 -16.41 -4.75 8.02
CA HIS A 135 -16.26 -3.41 8.64
C HIS A 135 -15.30 -2.41 7.98
N ILE A 136 -14.48 -2.83 7.02
CA ILE A 136 -13.42 -2.01 6.43
C ILE A 136 -13.60 -1.78 4.91
N PHE A 137 -14.46 -2.55 4.26
CA PHE A 137 -14.79 -2.42 2.85
C PHE A 137 -16.18 -1.83 2.66
N ALA A 138 -16.38 -1.05 1.62
CA ALA A 138 -17.71 -0.64 1.18
C ALA A 138 -17.86 -0.69 -0.34
N CYS A 139 -19.07 -1.03 -0.77
CA CYS A 139 -19.53 -0.98 -2.16
C CYS A 139 -20.99 -0.50 -2.19
N HIS A 140 -21.55 -0.23 -3.37
CA HIS A 140 -22.97 0.04 -3.48
C HIS A 140 -23.81 -1.17 -3.07
N LYS A 141 -24.98 -0.93 -2.47
CA LYS A 141 -25.94 -1.99 -2.13
C LYS A 141 -26.33 -2.86 -3.33
N SER A 142 -26.38 -2.31 -4.53
CA SER A 142 -26.66 -3.06 -5.77
C SER A 142 -25.63 -4.16 -6.06
N LYS A 143 -24.41 -4.03 -5.55
CA LYS A 143 -23.31 -5.00 -5.72
C LYS A 143 -23.18 -5.98 -4.55
N SER A 144 -24.00 -5.87 -3.49
CA SER A 144 -23.85 -6.66 -2.25
C SER A 144 -23.80 -8.18 -2.49
N ASN A 145 -24.72 -8.69 -3.31
CA ASN A 145 -24.83 -10.12 -3.64
C ASN A 145 -23.66 -10.66 -4.48
N GLN A 146 -22.82 -9.77 -5.01
CA GLN A 146 -21.65 -10.12 -5.83
C GLN A 146 -20.35 -10.04 -5.04
N MET A 147 -20.41 -9.72 -3.74
CA MET A 147 -19.23 -9.53 -2.89
C MET A 147 -18.97 -10.78 -2.03
N PRO A 148 -17.70 -11.07 -1.70
CA PRO A 148 -17.38 -12.15 -0.79
C PRO A 148 -17.78 -11.76 0.65
N LEU A 149 -18.00 -12.76 1.51
CA LEU A 149 -18.28 -12.53 2.94
C LEU A 149 -17.09 -11.91 3.69
N ARG A 150 -15.87 -12.25 3.27
CA ARG A 150 -14.60 -11.72 3.77
C ARG A 150 -13.54 -11.80 2.67
N PHE A 151 -12.51 -10.96 2.77
CA PHE A 151 -11.39 -10.93 1.81
C PHE A 151 -10.19 -11.77 2.26
N TRP A 152 -10.05 -11.97 3.56
CA TRP A 152 -9.00 -12.79 4.16
C TRP A 152 -9.42 -13.31 5.54
N ALA A 153 -8.68 -14.30 6.02
CA ALA A 153 -8.67 -14.73 7.41
C ALA A 153 -7.39 -14.27 8.10
N GLU A 154 -7.49 -13.95 9.38
CA GLU A 154 -6.35 -13.63 10.24
C GLU A 154 -6.10 -14.81 11.18
N GLU A 155 -4.83 -15.18 11.32
CA GLU A 155 -4.37 -16.21 12.23
C GLU A 155 -3.25 -15.63 13.09
N GLU A 156 -3.28 -15.92 14.38
CA GLU A 156 -2.21 -15.57 15.30
C GLU A 156 -1.66 -16.85 15.91
N LYS A 157 -0.37 -17.17 15.66
CA LYS A 157 0.28 -18.36 16.24
C LYS A 157 1.32 -17.98 17.28
N PRO A 158 1.32 -18.62 18.47
CA PRO A 158 2.41 -18.47 19.42
C PRO A 158 3.70 -19.09 18.86
N ARG A 159 4.83 -18.44 19.11
CA ARG A 159 6.18 -18.88 18.76
C ARG A 159 7.10 -18.67 19.96
N LEU A 160 8.11 -19.53 20.08
CA LEU A 160 9.17 -19.35 21.06
C LEU A 160 10.08 -18.21 20.62
N TYR A 161 10.43 -17.34 21.56
CA TYR A 161 11.43 -16.31 21.31
C TYR A 161 12.81 -16.97 21.21
N THR A 162 13.58 -16.68 20.17
CA THR A 162 14.95 -17.20 20.01
C THR A 162 15.97 -16.11 20.30
N ASP A 163 17.01 -16.45 21.06
CA ASP A 163 18.17 -15.59 21.23
C ASP A 163 18.90 -15.44 19.88
N ARG A 164 19.25 -14.21 19.51
CA ARG A 164 19.82 -13.91 18.18
C ARG A 164 21.29 -14.32 18.04
N PHE A 165 22.00 -14.50 19.14
CA PHE A 165 23.40 -14.91 19.17
C PHE A 165 23.55 -16.42 19.29
N THR A 166 22.75 -17.06 20.15
CA THR A 166 22.85 -18.52 20.39
C THR A 166 21.89 -19.32 19.51
N ASN A 167 20.91 -18.68 18.89
CA ASN A 167 19.80 -19.31 18.16
C ASN A 167 19.01 -20.33 19.00
N GLN A 168 19.12 -20.25 20.33
CA GLN A 168 18.38 -21.10 21.26
C GLN A 168 17.07 -20.42 21.66
N ALA A 169 16.04 -21.22 21.90
CA ALA A 169 14.80 -20.72 22.46
C ALA A 169 15.07 -20.18 23.87
N ILE A 170 14.62 -18.96 24.14
CA ILE A 170 14.64 -18.38 25.48
C ILE A 170 13.46 -18.96 26.24
N GLU A 171 13.76 -19.72 27.29
CA GLU A 171 12.76 -20.31 28.17
C GLU A 171 11.82 -19.23 28.75
N GLY A 172 10.53 -19.52 28.79
CA GLY A 172 9.51 -18.62 29.34
C GLY A 172 9.17 -17.39 28.48
N LYS A 173 9.78 -17.20 27.30
CA LYS A 173 9.43 -16.11 26.37
C LYS A 173 8.73 -16.64 25.13
N ILE A 174 7.43 -16.35 25.04
CA ILE A 174 6.62 -16.55 23.83
C ILE A 174 6.31 -15.20 23.20
N PHE A 175 6.22 -15.16 21.88
CA PHE A 175 5.63 -14.05 21.14
C PHE A 175 4.60 -14.60 20.17
N ARG A 176 3.67 -13.77 19.72
CA ARG A 176 2.67 -14.18 18.75
C ARG A 176 3.01 -13.66 17.36
N PHE A 177 2.73 -14.45 16.34
CA PHE A 177 3.00 -14.12 14.94
C PHE A 177 1.70 -14.15 14.14
N GLY A 178 1.28 -12.98 13.68
CA GLY A 178 0.09 -12.78 12.86
C GLY A 178 0.33 -13.19 11.40
N ARG A 179 -0.66 -13.81 10.78
CA ARG A 179 -0.65 -14.18 9.36
C ARG A 179 -1.99 -13.86 8.74
N ILE A 180 -1.97 -13.47 7.48
CA ILE A 180 -3.15 -13.23 6.67
C ILE A 180 -3.23 -14.28 5.57
N TYR A 181 -4.38 -14.93 5.46
CA TYR A 181 -4.69 -15.87 4.40
C TYR A 181 -5.77 -15.25 3.53
N PHE A 182 -5.43 -14.87 2.30
CA PHE A 182 -6.41 -14.35 1.35
C PHE A 182 -7.42 -15.43 0.98
N GLU A 183 -8.69 -15.03 0.89
CA GLU A 183 -9.73 -15.91 0.38
C GLU A 183 -9.54 -16.20 -1.10
N ASN A 184 -10.18 -17.27 -1.57
CA ASN A 184 -10.20 -17.58 -2.99
C ASN A 184 -10.73 -16.37 -3.78
N ASN A 185 -10.06 -16.07 -4.90
CA ASN A 185 -10.34 -14.94 -5.78
C ASN A 185 -10.17 -13.55 -5.15
N CYS A 186 -9.60 -13.47 -3.94
CA CYS A 186 -9.16 -12.23 -3.34
C CYS A 186 -7.64 -12.11 -3.47
N GLY A 187 -7.15 -10.88 -3.54
CA GLY A 187 -5.72 -10.62 -3.62
C GLY A 187 -5.43 -9.14 -3.48
N LEU A 188 -4.20 -8.76 -3.85
CA LEU A 188 -3.80 -7.36 -3.91
C LEU A 188 -3.46 -6.97 -5.34
N TYR A 189 -3.86 -5.78 -5.79
CA TYR A 189 -3.45 -5.24 -7.09
C TYR A 189 -2.73 -3.92 -6.89
N PHE A 190 -1.84 -3.58 -7.80
CA PHE A 190 -1.20 -2.27 -7.81
C PHE A 190 -1.11 -1.71 -9.23
N LEU A 191 -0.96 -0.39 -9.30
CA LEU A 191 -0.79 0.36 -10.53
C LEU A 191 0.68 0.72 -10.71
N ALA A 192 1.15 0.60 -11.95
CA ALA A 192 2.50 0.97 -12.31
C ALA A 192 2.53 1.92 -13.52
N ARG A 193 3.50 2.82 -13.52
CA ARG A 193 3.93 3.61 -14.69
C ARG A 193 5.40 3.29 -14.92
N PHE A 194 5.78 3.14 -16.18
CA PHE A 194 7.16 2.82 -16.59
C PHE A 194 7.63 3.90 -17.55
N ASP A 195 8.92 4.20 -17.51
CA ASP A 195 9.51 5.21 -18.39
C ASP A 195 9.63 4.70 -19.83
N ASN A 196 9.81 3.38 -20.01
CA ASN A 196 9.87 2.72 -21.31
C ASN A 196 9.48 1.22 -21.21
N ASN A 197 9.41 0.53 -22.36
CA ASN A 197 9.03 -0.88 -22.41
C ASN A 197 10.11 -1.82 -21.83
N ASP A 198 11.40 -1.49 -21.94
CA ASP A 198 12.49 -2.29 -21.37
C ASP A 198 12.39 -2.35 -19.84
N ALA A 199 12.17 -1.19 -19.21
CA ALA A 199 11.92 -1.07 -17.78
C ALA A 199 10.71 -1.91 -17.33
N GLN A 200 9.64 -1.96 -18.14
CA GLN A 200 8.48 -2.82 -17.85
C GLN A 200 8.87 -4.31 -17.87
N LEU A 201 9.59 -4.77 -18.89
CA LEU A 201 9.97 -6.18 -19.02
C LEU A 201 10.88 -6.63 -17.87
N LYS A 202 11.90 -5.83 -17.54
CA LYS A 202 12.81 -6.12 -16.42
C LYS A 202 12.07 -6.10 -15.08
N PHE A 203 11.13 -5.17 -14.90
CA PHE A 203 10.25 -5.14 -13.73
C PHE A 203 9.40 -6.41 -13.62
N GLU A 204 8.81 -6.88 -14.72
CA GLU A 204 7.98 -8.09 -14.75
C GLU A 204 8.82 -9.36 -14.44
N SER A 205 10.07 -9.42 -14.89
CA SER A 205 11.04 -10.47 -14.50
C SER A 205 11.33 -10.45 -13.00
N ALA A 206 11.61 -9.26 -12.44
CA ALA A 206 11.84 -9.11 -11.00
C ALA A 206 10.59 -9.44 -10.18
N LEU A 207 9.40 -9.07 -10.65
CA LEU A 207 8.12 -9.38 -10.01
C LEU A 207 7.83 -10.90 -10.00
N THR A 208 8.22 -11.60 -11.07
CA THR A 208 8.11 -13.06 -11.17
C THR A 208 8.99 -13.74 -10.13
N LEU A 209 10.28 -13.37 -10.06
CA LEU A 209 11.18 -13.89 -9.04
C LEU A 209 10.70 -13.54 -7.62
N LEU A 210 10.15 -12.34 -7.42
CA LEU A 210 9.59 -11.94 -6.13
C LEU A 210 8.38 -12.79 -5.72
N GLY A 211 7.56 -13.22 -6.68
CA GLY A 211 6.44 -14.13 -6.45
C GLY A 211 6.87 -15.49 -5.90
N ASP A 212 7.97 -16.04 -6.45
CA ASP A 212 8.55 -17.31 -6.01
C ASP A 212 9.40 -17.17 -4.73
N SER A 213 9.95 -15.98 -4.49
CA SER A 213 10.78 -15.70 -3.31
C SER A 213 9.99 -15.16 -2.11
N GLY A 214 8.73 -14.78 -2.33
CA GLY A 214 7.82 -14.22 -1.36
C GLY A 214 8.06 -12.75 -0.99
N ILE A 215 7.00 -12.08 -0.50
CA ILE A 215 7.05 -10.71 0.04
C ILE A 215 6.64 -10.66 1.51
N GLY A 216 7.32 -9.81 2.28
CA GLY A 216 7.08 -9.65 3.72
C GLY A 216 8.04 -10.45 4.60
N SER A 217 7.63 -10.72 5.83
CA SER A 217 8.45 -11.43 6.82
C SER A 217 8.31 -12.94 6.69
N ASP A 218 9.34 -13.67 7.14
CA ASP A 218 9.33 -15.13 7.26
C ASP A 218 9.18 -15.85 5.90
N ARG A 219 9.76 -15.25 4.86
CA ARG A 219 9.83 -15.79 3.48
C ARG A 219 10.53 -17.15 3.41
N SER A 220 11.52 -17.38 4.28
CA SER A 220 12.27 -18.65 4.36
C SER A 220 11.42 -19.84 4.80
N THR A 221 10.25 -19.60 5.42
CA THR A 221 9.29 -20.66 5.75
C THR A 221 8.11 -20.72 4.78
N GLY A 222 8.24 -20.04 3.63
CA GLY A 222 7.25 -20.07 2.54
C GLY A 222 6.14 -19.03 2.67
N ASN A 223 6.27 -18.00 3.52
CA ASN A 223 5.29 -16.91 3.56
C ASN A 223 5.44 -15.96 2.37
N GLY A 224 4.32 -15.34 2.00
CA GLY A 224 4.27 -14.24 1.04
C GLY A 224 4.46 -14.64 -0.41
N LEU A 225 4.48 -15.93 -0.74
CA LEU A 225 4.51 -16.45 -2.11
C LEU A 225 3.22 -16.08 -2.85
N PHE A 226 3.35 -15.64 -4.09
CA PHE A 226 2.23 -15.24 -4.94
C PHE A 226 2.51 -15.53 -6.41
N THR A 227 1.43 -15.63 -7.20
CA THR A 227 1.47 -15.44 -8.65
C THR A 227 0.94 -14.09 -9.01
N TRP A 228 1.35 -13.56 -10.15
CA TRP A 228 0.84 -12.30 -10.65
C TRP A 228 0.32 -12.43 -12.08
N GLU A 229 -0.63 -11.57 -12.42
CA GLU A 229 -1.12 -11.41 -13.77
C GLU A 229 -1.29 -9.92 -14.10
N LYS A 230 -1.11 -9.58 -15.37
CA LYS A 230 -1.40 -8.24 -15.87
C LYS A 230 -2.88 -8.16 -16.22
N ASN A 231 -3.61 -7.25 -15.59
CA ASN A 231 -5.00 -7.04 -15.94
C ASN A 231 -5.10 -6.12 -17.17
N ASN A 232 -5.26 -6.73 -18.36
CA ASN A 232 -5.38 -6.01 -19.63
C ASN A 232 -6.75 -5.34 -19.84
N GLN A 233 -7.76 -5.73 -19.05
CA GLN A 233 -9.10 -5.16 -19.08
C GLN A 233 -9.27 -3.96 -18.14
N PHE A 234 -8.27 -3.69 -17.31
CA PHE A 234 -8.29 -2.55 -16.41
C PHE A 234 -8.32 -1.24 -17.21
N ASP A 235 -9.42 -0.51 -17.08
CA ASP A 235 -9.59 0.81 -17.65
C ASP A 235 -9.25 1.89 -16.58
N PRO A 236 -8.22 2.72 -16.79
CA PRO A 236 -7.94 3.88 -15.95
C PRO A 236 -9.13 4.80 -15.70
N ALA A 237 -10.09 4.86 -16.62
CA ALA A 237 -11.30 5.67 -16.46
C ALA A 237 -12.18 5.20 -15.29
N LEU A 238 -12.06 3.94 -14.85
CA LEU A 238 -12.78 3.41 -13.68
C LEU A 238 -12.40 4.10 -12.36
N ILE A 239 -11.25 4.77 -12.34
CA ILE A 239 -10.70 5.45 -11.17
C ILE A 239 -10.29 6.89 -11.48
N ALA A 240 -10.80 7.46 -12.58
CA ALA A 240 -10.52 8.84 -12.95
C ALA A 240 -11.60 9.76 -12.34
N PRO A 241 -11.23 10.75 -11.49
CA PRO A 241 -12.18 11.76 -11.05
C PRO A 241 -12.72 12.54 -12.26
N LYS A 242 -14.02 12.86 -12.31
CA LYS A 242 -14.59 13.67 -13.41
C LYS A 242 -14.24 15.16 -13.33
N GLN A 243 -13.79 15.64 -12.17
CA GLN A 243 -13.43 17.05 -11.95
C GLN A 243 -11.98 17.19 -11.49
N ASP A 244 -11.32 18.24 -11.96
CA ASP A 244 -9.88 18.47 -11.86
C ASP A 244 -9.45 19.21 -10.57
N SER A 245 -10.29 19.20 -9.52
CA SER A 245 -10.10 20.08 -8.36
C SER A 245 -9.14 19.55 -7.29
N SER A 246 -8.92 18.23 -7.20
CA SER A 246 -7.96 17.66 -6.24
C SER A 246 -7.34 16.34 -6.74
N HIS A 247 -6.05 16.16 -6.48
CA HIS A 247 -5.30 14.96 -6.87
C HIS A 247 -5.12 14.04 -5.68
N ILE A 248 -5.54 12.78 -5.81
CA ILE A 248 -5.43 11.78 -4.74
C ILE A 248 -4.17 10.95 -4.93
N CYS A 249 -3.38 10.85 -3.86
CA CYS A 249 -2.19 10.03 -3.83
C CYS A 249 -2.54 8.58 -3.51
N LEU A 250 -2.11 7.65 -4.37
CA LEU A 250 -2.25 6.20 -4.20
C LEU A 250 -0.93 5.53 -3.75
N SER A 251 0.12 6.29 -3.47
CA SER A 251 1.37 5.81 -2.91
C SER A 251 1.66 6.49 -1.58
N LEU A 252 2.58 5.92 -0.80
CA LEU A 252 3.24 6.70 0.25
C LEU A 252 4.07 7.81 -0.38
N LEU A 253 3.88 9.03 0.13
CA LEU A 253 4.51 10.23 -0.41
C LEU A 253 5.40 10.89 0.64
N ASN A 254 6.68 11.07 0.30
CA ASN A 254 7.57 11.98 0.99
C ASN A 254 7.89 13.15 0.04
N PRO A 255 7.34 14.35 0.27
CA PRO A 255 7.55 15.48 -0.64
C PRO A 255 9.03 15.89 -0.69
N CYS A 256 9.53 16.30 -1.87
CA CYS A 256 10.88 16.86 -1.96
C CYS A 256 10.85 18.31 -1.43
N ILE A 257 11.35 18.56 -0.23
CA ILE A 257 11.49 19.92 0.32
C ILE A 257 12.96 20.35 0.17
N LYS A 258 13.22 21.62 -0.20
CA LYS A 258 14.56 22.14 -0.57
C LYS A 258 15.70 21.75 0.38
N GLU A 259 15.45 21.62 1.68
CA GLU A 259 16.48 21.22 2.67
C GLU A 259 16.98 19.76 2.49
N ASN A 260 16.16 18.88 1.89
CA ASN A 260 16.46 17.45 1.71
C ASN A 260 16.79 17.07 0.26
N CYS A 261 16.86 18.02 -0.68
CA CYS A 261 16.98 17.71 -2.10
C CYS A 261 18.37 18.09 -2.64
N GLU A 262 19.24 17.08 -2.80
CA GLU A 262 20.39 17.18 -3.71
C GLU A 262 19.87 17.26 -5.16
N LYS A 263 19.94 18.45 -5.77
CA LYS A 263 19.84 18.75 -7.21
C LYS A 263 18.58 18.34 -8.01
N ASN A 264 17.61 17.60 -7.45
CA ASN A 264 16.45 17.05 -8.19
C ASN A 264 15.05 17.38 -7.60
N CYS A 265 14.88 18.45 -6.80
CA CYS A 265 13.52 18.89 -6.38
C CYS A 265 12.76 19.49 -7.56
N ASP A 266 11.55 19.02 -7.84
CA ASP A 266 10.59 19.78 -8.64
C ASP A 266 10.17 21.02 -7.85
N VAL A 267 10.21 22.19 -8.50
CA VAL A 267 9.84 23.49 -7.92
C VAL A 267 8.46 23.45 -7.26
N LYS A 268 7.55 22.58 -7.75
CA LYS A 268 6.19 22.41 -7.22
C LYS A 268 6.15 21.92 -5.77
N ASP A 269 6.93 20.91 -5.41
CA ASP A 269 6.97 20.36 -4.05
C ASP A 269 7.51 21.40 -3.06
N CYS A 270 8.49 22.16 -3.53
CA CYS A 270 9.31 23.08 -2.78
C CYS A 270 8.58 24.41 -2.38
N LYS A 271 7.35 24.69 -2.85
CA LYS A 271 6.58 25.92 -2.53
C LYS A 271 5.68 25.83 -1.30
N MET A 272 5.39 24.62 -0.80
CA MET A 272 4.56 24.33 0.38
C MET A 272 3.14 24.94 0.46
N ASP A 273 2.74 25.87 -0.41
CA ASP A 273 1.39 26.46 -0.46
C ASP A 273 0.29 25.39 -0.59
N TRP A 274 0.64 24.27 -1.23
CA TRP A 274 -0.22 23.12 -1.38
C TRP A 274 -0.75 22.58 -0.04
N ILE A 275 0.00 22.72 1.05
CA ILE A 275 -0.38 22.13 2.35
C ILE A 275 -1.69 22.70 2.91
N LYS A 276 -1.98 23.98 2.62
CA LYS A 276 -3.16 24.68 3.15
C LYS A 276 -4.48 24.17 2.56
N GLN A 277 -4.42 23.60 1.35
CA GLN A 277 -5.56 23.08 0.61
C GLN A 277 -5.50 21.55 0.46
N SER A 278 -4.64 20.90 1.26
CA SER A 278 -4.48 19.44 1.24
C SER A 278 -5.27 18.79 2.36
N ASN A 279 -5.81 17.60 2.10
CA ASN A 279 -6.41 16.75 3.12
C ASN A 279 -5.56 15.49 3.25
N TYR A 280 -4.88 15.33 4.37
CA TYR A 280 -3.88 14.28 4.49
C TYR A 280 -3.86 13.65 5.88
N GLN A 281 -3.38 12.41 5.90
CA GLN A 281 -2.85 11.78 7.08
C GLN A 281 -1.38 11.42 6.79
N PHE A 282 -0.59 11.25 7.84
CA PHE A 282 0.79 10.80 7.70
C PHE A 282 1.09 9.68 8.68
N LEU A 283 2.05 8.85 8.30
CA LEU A 283 2.62 7.82 9.14
C LEU A 283 4.13 7.98 9.24
N THR A 284 4.72 7.30 10.21
CA THR A 284 6.17 7.16 10.32
C THR A 284 6.56 5.79 9.75
N ASN A 285 7.25 5.77 8.60
CA ASN A 285 7.80 4.57 8.02
C ASN A 285 9.14 4.25 8.71
N ALA A 286 9.11 3.30 9.64
CA ALA A 286 10.25 2.89 10.45
C ALA A 286 10.50 1.38 10.29
N GLY A 287 11.57 0.86 10.90
CA GLY A 287 11.86 -0.57 10.94
C GLY A 287 13.34 -0.87 10.83
N TRP A 288 13.67 -2.06 10.35
CA TRP A 288 15.03 -2.58 10.38
C TRP A 288 15.62 -2.70 8.98
N ILE A 289 16.93 -2.49 8.88
CA ILE A 289 17.69 -2.82 7.67
C ILE A 289 17.95 -4.33 7.72
N GLY A 290 17.47 -5.05 6.70
CA GLY A 290 17.64 -6.50 6.57
C GLY A 290 19.09 -6.93 6.83
N THR A 291 19.23 -8.10 7.47
CA THR A 291 20.49 -8.78 7.82
C THR A 291 21.48 -8.03 8.74
N SER A 292 21.30 -6.72 8.94
CA SER A 292 22.23 -5.90 9.73
C SER A 292 21.88 -5.77 11.21
N GLY A 293 20.62 -6.03 11.59
CA GLY A 293 20.10 -5.74 12.92
C GLY A 293 20.06 -4.25 13.29
N LYS A 294 20.34 -3.33 12.36
CA LYS A 294 20.30 -1.88 12.56
C LYS A 294 18.92 -1.32 12.25
N GLN A 295 18.46 -0.37 13.05
CA GLN A 295 17.26 0.40 12.72
C GLN A 295 17.56 1.36 11.57
N ARG A 296 16.63 1.44 10.63
CA ARG A 296 16.67 2.45 9.57
C ARG A 296 16.19 3.79 10.11
N LYS A 297 16.67 4.89 9.52
CA LYS A 297 16.14 6.23 9.79
C LYS A 297 14.65 6.26 9.45
N SER A 298 13.85 6.65 10.44
CA SER A 298 12.40 6.80 10.27
C SER A 298 12.09 7.97 9.34
N VAL A 299 11.14 7.78 8.42
CA VAL A 299 10.71 8.81 7.46
C VAL A 299 9.21 9.05 7.61
N ARG A 300 8.81 10.31 7.75
CA ARG A 300 7.38 10.68 7.72
C ARG A 300 6.89 10.74 6.28
N MET A 301 5.77 10.07 6.01
CA MET A 301 5.18 9.98 4.68
C MET A 301 3.67 10.22 4.78
N PHE A 302 3.11 10.96 3.81
CA PHE A 302 1.67 11.03 3.62
C PHE A 302 1.15 9.68 3.15
N VAL A 303 -0.03 9.31 3.64
CA VAL A 303 -0.65 8.02 3.36
C VAL A 303 -1.50 8.08 2.08
N GLU A 304 -1.82 6.90 1.57
CA GLU A 304 -2.72 6.70 0.45
C GLU A 304 -4.12 7.23 0.78
N GLY A 305 -4.79 7.85 -0.20
CA GLY A 305 -6.06 8.56 0.00
C GLY A 305 -5.90 10.03 0.42
N SER A 306 -4.68 10.50 0.70
CA SER A 306 -4.42 11.93 0.89
C SER A 306 -4.62 12.69 -0.42
N SER A 307 -5.25 13.86 -0.36
CA SER A 307 -5.52 14.72 -1.51
C SER A 307 -4.73 16.02 -1.45
N PHE A 308 -4.27 16.48 -2.62
CA PHE A 308 -3.42 17.65 -2.78
C PHE A 308 -3.92 18.50 -3.96
N PRO A 309 -3.77 19.83 -3.92
CA PRO A 309 -4.15 20.71 -5.03
C PRO A 309 -3.21 20.60 -6.24
N VAL A 310 -2.05 19.95 -6.09
CA VAL A 310 -1.07 19.71 -7.15
C VAL A 310 -0.51 18.29 -7.05
N LYS A 311 -0.16 17.69 -8.19
CA LYS A 311 0.55 16.40 -8.22
C LYS A 311 1.99 16.62 -7.76
N LEU A 312 2.27 16.22 -6.52
CA LEU A 312 3.61 16.29 -5.95
C LEU A 312 4.51 15.22 -6.58
N ASN A 313 5.78 15.52 -6.76
CA ASN A 313 6.71 14.55 -7.33
C ASN A 313 7.12 13.50 -6.28
N GLY A 314 7.39 13.97 -5.06
CA GLY A 314 7.97 13.17 -3.98
C GLY A 314 9.46 12.85 -4.19
N ASN A 315 10.05 12.12 -3.24
CA ASN A 315 11.48 11.82 -3.26
C ASN A 315 11.80 10.38 -2.80
N ILE A 316 12.97 9.90 -3.18
CA ILE A 316 13.57 8.66 -2.66
C ILE A 316 14.57 9.04 -1.56
N VAL A 317 14.38 8.50 -0.37
CA VAL A 317 15.13 8.89 0.82
C VAL A 317 16.16 7.81 1.18
N GLU A 318 17.43 8.18 1.36
CA GLU A 318 18.43 7.31 1.98
C GLU A 318 18.10 7.15 3.48
N VAL A 319 17.83 5.91 3.89
CA VAL A 319 17.41 5.58 5.26
C VAL A 319 18.49 4.85 6.07
N GLY A 320 19.68 4.68 5.51
CA GLY A 320 20.83 4.12 6.21
C GLY A 320 21.73 3.30 5.30
N LYS A 321 22.57 2.46 5.92
CA LYS A 321 23.51 1.56 5.22
C LYS A 321 23.39 0.13 5.73
N SER A 322 23.49 -0.83 4.83
CA SER A 322 23.56 -2.26 5.15
C SER A 322 24.86 -2.61 5.87
N HIS A 323 24.95 -3.85 6.37
CA HIS A 323 26.18 -4.36 7.00
C HIS A 323 27.39 -4.30 6.04
N GLN A 324 27.15 -4.54 4.74
CA GLN A 324 28.15 -4.49 3.67
C GLN A 324 28.44 -3.07 3.16
N GLY A 325 27.83 -2.03 3.76
CA GLY A 325 28.05 -0.63 3.40
C GLY A 325 27.18 -0.09 2.26
N TYR A 326 26.30 -0.90 1.66
CA TYR A 326 25.37 -0.45 0.64
C TYR A 326 24.32 0.50 1.22
N LYS A 327 24.06 1.61 0.53
CA LYS A 327 23.00 2.55 0.91
C LYS A 327 21.62 1.90 0.76
N VAL A 328 20.74 2.19 1.70
CA VAL A 328 19.37 1.68 1.75
C VAL A 328 18.41 2.83 1.50
N TYR A 329 17.42 2.61 0.63
CA TYR A 329 16.53 3.65 0.16
C TYR A 329 15.06 3.32 0.45
N ARG A 330 14.24 4.36 0.55
CA ARG A 330 12.78 4.24 0.56
C ARG A 330 12.15 5.15 -0.47
N ASP A 331 11.32 4.54 -1.30
CA ASP A 331 10.57 5.23 -2.34
C ASP A 331 9.36 5.94 -1.72
N GLY A 332 9.42 7.27 -1.70
CA GLY A 332 8.32 8.16 -1.32
C GLY A 332 7.85 9.00 -2.50
N ARG A 333 8.03 8.54 -3.75
CA ARG A 333 7.54 9.24 -4.93
C ARG A 333 6.03 9.11 -5.05
N GLY A 334 5.39 10.19 -5.48
CA GLY A 334 3.96 10.27 -5.63
C GLY A 334 3.42 9.46 -6.82
N PHE A 335 2.33 8.74 -6.59
CA PHE A 335 1.49 8.13 -7.61
C PHE A 335 0.09 8.73 -7.51
N PHE A 336 -0.23 9.63 -8.42
CA PHE A 336 -1.48 10.39 -8.39
C PHE A 336 -2.45 9.95 -9.48
N LEU A 337 -3.73 9.95 -9.12
CA LEU A 337 -4.84 10.01 -10.06
C LEU A 337 -5.10 11.47 -10.44
#